data_AF-A0A2X2Y5K1-F1
#
_entry.id   AF-A0A2X2Y5K1-F1
#
_cell.length_a   1.000
_cell.length_b   1.000
_cell.length_c   1.000
_cell.angle_alpha   90.00
_cell.angle_beta   90.00
_cell.angle_gamma   90.00
#
_symmetry.space_group_name_H-M   'P 1'
#
loop_
_entity.id
_entity.type
_entity.pdbx_description
1 polymer ?
#
loop_
_entity_poly.entity_id
_entity_poly.type
_entity_poly.pdbx_seq_one_letter_code
_entity_poly.pdbx_strand_id
1 'polypeptide(L)'
;MEFKTKSLKYTIGGDVVELNKKILRFGLILIVISLIFTVIFASVYKLKNPIFLKMFIEKDVYVNEDSAYLNGLELKYITNISDNRKVVGINFKEQPDIEIIVSHNPMGYENFSFFDNNNSNKQTGDICGRYIVNTIYININNLDKKLNEIELNNAKVIFDDGSTLDTNIGRIILYRGTNNHEYIVEHISSSGCSDGTSSSDQRLKKDIKLLNVESPLLYDLKDYFDLSIGNIDYKDISGTKYEKDKILSIHSKFKIPKSILEEYSFYDIHPKLYYEDSNGNKSYIRIYNINHTPYNFDLKGIFKYLKARSVI
;
A
#
# COMPACT_ATOMS: atom_id res chain seq x y z
N MET A 1 -1.53 55.56 -78.39
CA MET A 1 -1.65 54.28 -77.66
C MET A 1 -1.06 54.51 -76.28
N GLU A 2 -1.90 54.87 -75.31
CA GLU A 2 -1.46 55.16 -73.93
C GLU A 2 -1.20 53.86 -73.17
N PHE A 3 0.05 53.64 -72.76
CA PHE A 3 0.38 52.60 -71.79
C PHE A 3 0.11 53.13 -70.38
N LYS A 4 -1.02 52.71 -69.78
CA LYS A 4 -1.24 52.85 -68.34
C LYS A 4 -0.41 51.81 -67.59
N THR A 5 0.77 52.20 -67.13
CA THR A 5 1.51 51.45 -66.11
C THR A 5 0.83 51.62 -64.76
N LYS A 6 0.07 50.61 -64.35
CA LYS A 6 -0.43 50.48 -62.97
C LYS A 6 0.77 50.16 -62.08
N SER A 7 1.29 51.16 -61.36
CA SER A 7 2.35 50.91 -60.36
C SER A 7 1.74 50.15 -59.17
N LEU A 8 1.95 48.84 -59.11
CA LEU A 8 1.72 48.05 -57.90
C LEU A 8 2.86 48.35 -56.92
N LYS A 9 2.64 49.31 -56.02
CA LYS A 9 3.46 49.44 -54.80
C LYS A 9 3.08 48.29 -53.86
N TYR A 10 3.72 47.14 -54.01
CA TYR A 10 3.77 46.14 -52.95
C TYR A 10 4.69 46.67 -51.85
N THR A 11 4.11 47.06 -50.72
CA THR A 11 4.88 47.51 -49.56
C THR A 11 5.33 46.26 -48.81
N ILE A 12 6.41 45.63 -49.28
CA ILE A 12 6.95 44.34 -48.76
C ILE A 12 7.18 44.38 -47.23
N GLY A 13 7.39 45.56 -46.64
CA GLY A 13 7.49 45.73 -45.18
C GLY A 13 6.16 45.82 -44.42
N GLY A 14 5.06 46.26 -45.04
CA GLY A 14 3.76 46.45 -44.38
C GLY A 14 3.02 45.14 -44.13
N ASP A 15 2.98 44.28 -45.16
CA ASP A 15 2.30 42.98 -45.11
C ASP A 15 2.99 42.02 -44.13
N VAL A 16 4.33 42.07 -44.06
CA VAL A 16 5.12 41.30 -43.09
C VAL A 16 4.87 41.77 -41.65
N VAL A 17 4.77 43.08 -41.43
CA VAL A 17 4.44 43.63 -40.10
C VAL A 17 3.01 43.28 -39.69
N GLU A 18 2.05 43.29 -40.62
CA GLU A 18 0.66 42.90 -40.33
C GLU A 18 0.53 41.40 -40.04
N LEU A 19 1.24 40.55 -40.80
CA LEU A 19 1.32 39.12 -40.56
C LEU A 19 1.94 38.82 -39.18
N ASN A 20 3.04 39.48 -38.82
CA ASN A 20 3.68 39.34 -37.51
C ASN A 20 2.76 39.76 -36.36
N LYS A 21 1.98 40.85 -36.54
CA LYS A 21 0.96 41.26 -35.56
C LYS A 21 -0.15 40.21 -35.40
N LYS A 22 -0.61 39.60 -36.50
CA LYS A 22 -1.60 38.52 -36.46
C LYS A 22 -1.05 37.28 -35.76
N ILE A 23 0.17 36.85 -36.09
CA ILE A 23 0.84 35.72 -35.44
C ILE A 23 0.99 35.97 -33.94
N LEU A 24 1.48 37.15 -33.54
CA LEU A 24 1.60 37.52 -32.13
C LEU A 24 0.24 37.49 -31.42
N ARG A 25 -0.80 38.05 -32.03
CA ARG A 25 -2.17 38.05 -31.47
C ARG A 25 -2.70 36.63 -31.28
N PHE A 26 -2.55 35.75 -32.27
CA PHE A 26 -2.97 34.35 -32.16
C PHE A 26 -2.14 33.60 -31.11
N GLY A 27 -0.82 33.82 -31.06
CA GLY A 27 0.05 33.26 -30.04
C GLY A 27 -0.37 33.66 -28.63
N LEU A 28 -0.67 34.95 -28.41
CA LEU A 28 -1.17 35.45 -27.12
C LEU A 28 -2.52 34.82 -26.74
N ILE A 29 -3.45 34.68 -27.69
CA ILE A 29 -4.74 34.01 -27.46
C ILE A 29 -4.52 32.54 -27.04
N LEU A 30 -3.64 31.81 -27.73
CA LEU A 30 -3.33 30.42 -27.39
C LEU A 30 -2.68 30.29 -26.01
N ILE A 31 -1.79 31.21 -25.64
CA ILE A 31 -1.18 31.26 -24.30
C ILE A 31 -2.27 31.46 -23.24
N VAL A 32 -3.19 32.40 -23.46
CA VAL A 32 -4.29 32.67 -22.52
C VAL A 32 -5.23 31.46 -22.40
N ILE A 33 -5.60 30.83 -23.52
CA ILE A 33 -6.45 29.63 -23.50
C ILE A 33 -5.75 28.48 -22.78
N SER A 34 -4.46 28.26 -23.05
CA SER A 34 -3.65 27.25 -22.38
C SER A 34 -3.58 27.50 -20.87
N LEU A 35 -3.34 28.75 -20.46
CA LEU A 35 -3.32 29.13 -19.05
C LEU A 35 -4.67 28.88 -18.37
N ILE A 36 -5.78 29.29 -19.00
CA ILE A 36 -7.14 29.05 -18.50
C ILE A 36 -7.37 27.54 -18.33
N PHE A 37 -7.02 26.75 -19.35
CA PHE A 37 -7.17 25.30 -19.29
C PHE A 37 -6.34 24.69 -18.16
N THR A 38 -5.06 25.08 -18.01
CA THR A 38 -4.19 24.61 -16.94
C THR A 38 -4.73 24.98 -15.55
N VAL A 39 -5.24 26.20 -15.37
CA VAL A 39 -5.81 26.65 -14.09
C VAL A 39 -7.09 25.88 -13.77
N ILE A 40 -7.99 25.70 -14.73
CA ILE A 40 -9.22 24.91 -14.55
C ILE A 40 -8.86 23.46 -14.23
N PHE A 41 -7.97 22.84 -15.00
CA PHE A 41 -7.50 21.49 -14.76
C PHE A 41 -6.86 21.35 -13.37
N ALA A 42 -6.03 22.32 -12.99
CA ALA A 42 -5.43 22.38 -11.67
C ALA A 42 -6.50 22.49 -10.56
N SER A 43 -7.55 23.27 -10.77
CA SER A 43 -8.61 23.46 -9.78
C SER A 43 -9.49 22.21 -9.64
N VAL A 44 -9.93 21.63 -10.76
CA VAL A 44 -10.87 20.47 -10.79
C VAL A 44 -10.23 19.23 -10.17
N TYR A 45 -8.99 18.91 -10.54
CA TYR A 45 -8.31 17.70 -10.07
C TYR A 45 -7.46 17.93 -8.82
N LYS A 46 -7.78 18.93 -8.00
CA LYS A 46 -7.11 19.16 -6.72
C LYS A 46 -7.77 18.29 -5.66
N LEU A 47 -6.97 17.56 -4.89
CA LEU A 47 -7.50 16.84 -3.73
C LEU A 47 -7.93 17.82 -2.65
N LYS A 48 -9.14 17.63 -2.12
CA LYS A 48 -9.62 18.39 -0.96
C LYS A 48 -8.86 18.00 0.32
N ASN A 49 -8.63 16.69 0.48
CA ASN A 49 -7.94 16.10 1.63
C ASN A 49 -6.92 15.05 1.16
N PRO A 50 -5.87 14.77 1.95
CA PRO A 50 -4.99 13.63 1.74
C PRO A 50 -5.76 12.32 1.69
N ILE A 51 -5.31 11.38 0.85
CA ILE A 51 -5.98 10.10 0.65
C ILE A 51 -5.04 8.96 1.01
N PHE A 52 -5.36 8.23 2.07
CA PHE A 52 -4.60 7.05 2.48
C PHE A 52 -4.92 5.87 1.56
N LEU A 53 -3.86 5.15 1.18
CA LEU A 53 -3.99 3.85 0.52
C LEU A 53 -4.60 2.85 1.50
N LYS A 54 -5.38 1.91 0.98
CA LYS A 54 -6.01 0.89 1.82
C LYS A 54 -5.00 -0.19 2.16
N MET A 55 -5.14 -0.74 3.36
CA MET A 55 -4.36 -1.88 3.82
C MET A 55 -5.29 -3.00 4.24
N PHE A 56 -4.93 -4.22 3.91
CA PHE A 56 -5.58 -5.44 4.39
C PHE A 56 -4.47 -6.35 4.88
N ILE A 57 -4.08 -6.16 6.14
CA ILE A 57 -2.88 -6.78 6.69
C ILE A 57 -3.15 -7.48 8.02
N GLU A 58 -2.38 -8.52 8.30
CA GLU A 58 -2.29 -9.19 9.58
C GLU A 58 -0.86 -9.12 10.08
N LYS A 59 -0.60 -8.45 11.21
CA LYS A 59 0.75 -8.32 11.77
C LYS A 59 0.82 -8.89 13.17
N ASP A 60 1.89 -9.64 13.41
CA ASP A 60 2.25 -10.07 14.75
C ASP A 60 2.77 -8.88 15.55
N VAL A 61 2.45 -8.87 16.85
CA VAL A 61 3.03 -7.94 17.81
C VAL A 61 4.10 -8.65 18.63
N TYR A 62 5.19 -7.93 18.90
CA TYR A 62 6.23 -8.38 19.80
C TYR A 62 5.77 -8.21 21.24
N VAL A 63 5.87 -9.26 22.06
CA VAL A 63 5.43 -9.24 23.46
C VAL A 63 6.65 -9.27 24.37
N ASN A 64 6.80 -8.24 25.18
CA ASN A 64 7.76 -8.17 26.29
C ASN A 64 7.06 -8.48 27.63
N GLU A 65 7.79 -8.42 28.74
CA GLU A 65 7.27 -8.75 30.08
C GLU A 65 6.03 -7.90 30.46
N ASP A 66 6.05 -6.62 30.11
CA ASP A 66 5.06 -5.63 30.56
C ASP A 66 4.06 -5.21 29.48
N SER A 67 4.45 -5.26 28.20
CA SER A 67 3.64 -4.74 27.09
C SER A 67 3.93 -5.45 25.78
N ALA A 68 3.05 -5.25 24.81
CA ALA A 68 3.28 -5.60 23.42
C ALA A 68 3.51 -4.35 22.57
N TYR A 69 4.27 -4.51 21.48
CA TYR A 69 4.60 -3.42 20.56
C TYR A 69 4.69 -3.91 19.11
N LEU A 70 4.51 -2.98 18.19
CA LEU A 70 4.68 -3.16 16.74
C LEU A 70 5.57 -2.03 16.22
N ASN A 71 6.60 -2.37 15.46
CA ASN A 71 7.48 -1.38 14.87
C ASN A 71 7.35 -1.36 13.34
N GLY A 72 7.49 -0.17 12.76
CA GLY A 72 7.74 0.01 11.33
C GLY A 72 6.57 -0.32 10.41
N LEU A 73 5.33 -0.26 10.89
CA LEU A 73 4.17 -0.47 10.02
C LEU A 73 4.04 0.69 9.04
N GLU A 74 4.25 0.41 7.76
CA GLU A 74 4.24 1.39 6.68
C GLU A 74 2.81 1.81 6.29
N LEU A 75 2.53 3.12 6.25
CA LEU A 75 1.33 3.69 5.66
C LEU A 75 1.72 4.63 4.52
N LYS A 76 1.03 4.53 3.39
CA LYS A 76 1.15 5.49 2.28
C LYS A 76 -0.09 6.36 2.13
N TYR A 77 0.12 7.62 1.76
CA TYR A 77 -0.97 8.55 1.47
C TYR A 77 -0.62 9.53 0.35
N ILE A 78 -1.64 9.92 -0.41
CA ILE A 78 -1.52 10.80 -1.57
C ILE A 78 -1.93 12.21 -1.17
N THR A 79 -1.10 13.19 -1.49
CA THR A 79 -1.42 14.62 -1.35
C THR A 79 -1.29 15.35 -2.68
N ASN A 80 -1.79 16.60 -2.73
CA ASN A 80 -1.35 17.52 -3.77
C ASN A 80 0.11 17.90 -3.54
N ILE A 81 0.86 18.19 -4.60
CA ILE A 81 2.25 18.67 -4.52
C ILE A 81 2.41 19.98 -3.72
N SER A 82 1.33 20.77 -3.63
CA SER A 82 1.30 22.01 -2.85
C SER A 82 0.87 21.82 -1.39
N ASP A 83 0.54 20.59 -0.98
CA ASP A 83 0.21 20.28 0.41
C ASP A 83 1.50 20.02 1.19
N ASN A 84 1.79 20.91 2.13
CA ASN A 84 3.01 20.89 2.94
C ASN A 84 2.79 20.34 4.36
N ARG A 85 1.56 19.90 4.68
CA ARG A 85 1.22 19.35 5.98
C ARG A 85 1.86 17.99 6.18
N LYS A 86 2.45 17.78 7.35
CA LYS A 86 3.08 16.52 7.75
C LYS A 86 2.22 15.79 8.76
N VAL A 87 2.16 14.47 8.68
CA VAL A 87 1.45 13.66 9.67
C VAL A 87 2.30 13.57 10.93
N VAL A 88 1.79 14.11 12.04
CA VAL A 88 2.50 14.10 13.34
C VAL A 88 1.84 13.17 14.36
N GLY A 89 0.63 12.68 14.08
CA GLY A 89 -0.07 11.76 14.96
C GLY A 89 -1.15 10.97 14.23
N ILE A 90 -1.41 9.77 14.71
CA ILE A 90 -2.48 8.88 14.26
C ILE A 90 -3.10 8.25 15.49
N ASN A 91 -4.42 8.30 15.62
CA ASN A 91 -5.16 7.60 16.66
C ASN A 91 -6.21 6.69 16.01
N PHE A 92 -6.35 5.45 16.47
CA PHE A 92 -7.39 4.55 16.00
C PHE A 92 -8.66 4.68 16.83
N LYS A 93 -9.81 4.75 16.16
CA LYS A 93 -11.11 4.87 16.85
C LYS A 93 -11.45 3.61 17.65
N GLU A 94 -11.02 2.46 17.13
CA GLU A 94 -11.27 1.16 17.73
C GLU A 94 -10.44 0.92 19.01
N GLN A 95 -9.30 1.62 19.14
CA GLN A 95 -8.35 1.52 20.25
C GLN A 95 -7.80 2.92 20.56
N PRO A 96 -8.55 3.77 21.28
CA PRO A 96 -8.18 5.16 21.49
C PRO A 96 -6.99 5.34 22.44
N ASP A 97 -6.72 4.35 23.28
CA ASP A 97 -5.73 4.43 24.35
C ASP A 97 -4.34 3.92 23.94
N ILE A 98 -4.18 3.38 22.71
CA ILE A 98 -2.89 2.89 22.25
C ILE A 98 -1.99 4.06 21.84
N GLU A 99 -0.73 3.99 22.25
CA GLU A 99 0.25 5.02 21.93
C GLU A 99 0.87 4.74 20.56
N ILE A 100 0.76 5.71 19.65
CA ILE A 100 1.29 5.60 18.29
C ILE A 100 2.32 6.68 18.04
N ILE A 101 3.53 6.24 17.68
CA ILE A 101 4.62 7.12 17.27
C ILE A 101 4.71 7.10 15.75
N VAL A 102 4.58 8.27 15.14
CA VAL A 102 4.73 8.45 13.68
C VAL A 102 6.16 8.85 13.35
N SER A 103 6.78 8.13 12.41
CA SER A 103 8.08 8.46 11.81
C SER A 103 7.95 8.68 10.31
N HIS A 104 8.76 9.60 9.77
CA HIS A 104 8.88 9.83 8.32
C HIS A 104 10.09 9.12 7.70
N ASN A 105 10.93 8.51 8.56
CA ASN A 105 12.06 7.71 8.15
C ASN A 105 11.79 6.25 8.54
N PRO A 106 12.23 5.28 7.73
CA PRO A 106 12.22 3.89 8.16
C PRO A 106 13.10 3.78 9.42
N MET A 107 12.52 3.39 10.56
CA MET A 107 13.28 3.10 11.77
C MET A 107 13.36 1.59 12.00
N GLY A 108 14.57 1.07 11.85
CA GLY A 108 14.97 -0.32 12.09
C GLY A 108 16.45 -0.48 11.72
N TYR A 109 17.23 -1.14 12.59
CA TYR A 109 18.51 -1.72 12.20
C TYR A 109 18.25 -2.63 10.99
N GLU A 110 19.07 -2.53 9.94
CA GLU A 110 18.93 -3.21 8.61
C GLU A 110 18.25 -2.42 7.49
N ASN A 111 18.70 -1.20 7.22
CA ASN A 111 18.74 -0.75 5.83
C ASN A 111 20.00 0.08 5.55
N PHE A 112 21.04 -0.61 5.07
CA PHE A 112 22.10 0.00 4.28
C PHE A 112 21.50 0.51 2.96
N SER A 113 20.83 1.67 3.00
CA SER A 113 20.58 2.44 1.78
C SER A 113 21.85 3.23 1.47
N PHE A 114 22.66 2.75 0.53
CA PHE A 114 23.82 3.47 -0.01
C PHE A 114 23.46 4.78 -0.75
N PHE A 115 22.17 5.15 -0.77
CA PHE A 115 21.65 6.36 -1.41
C PHE A 115 20.83 7.26 -0.46
N ASP A 116 20.88 7.04 0.86
CA ASP A 116 20.20 7.91 1.81
C ASP A 116 20.89 9.29 1.88
N ASN A 117 20.26 10.26 1.24
CA ASN A 117 20.68 11.65 1.28
C ASN A 117 20.26 12.22 2.65
N ASN A 118 21.20 12.23 3.59
CA ASN A 118 21.11 12.69 4.98
C ASN A 118 20.37 14.04 5.14
N ASN A 119 19.05 13.99 5.22
CA ASN A 119 18.22 15.10 5.68
C ASN A 119 17.02 14.53 6.45
N SER A 120 17.21 14.31 7.74
CA SER A 120 16.32 13.61 8.67
C SER A 120 14.90 14.20 8.83
N ASN A 121 14.60 15.33 8.18
CA ASN A 121 13.34 16.07 8.29
C ASN A 121 12.54 16.18 6.97
N LYS A 122 13.01 15.57 5.88
CA LYS A 122 12.33 15.64 4.59
C LYS A 122 11.47 14.40 4.39
N GLN A 123 10.15 14.59 4.37
CA GLN A 123 9.23 13.58 3.90
C GLN A 123 9.59 13.24 2.45
N THR A 124 10.14 12.06 2.22
CA THR A 124 10.45 11.53 0.89
C THR A 124 9.16 10.96 0.33
N GLY A 125 8.65 11.60 -0.71
CA GLY A 125 7.46 11.15 -1.42
C GLY A 125 7.71 11.13 -2.91
N ASP A 126 7.16 10.12 -3.58
CA ASP A 126 7.29 9.97 -5.02
C ASP A 126 6.39 10.99 -5.71
N ILE A 127 7.01 11.89 -6.47
CA ILE A 127 6.28 12.93 -7.21
C ILE A 127 5.66 12.29 -8.45
N CYS A 128 4.34 12.14 -8.43
CA CYS A 128 3.56 11.64 -9.56
C CYS A 128 2.80 12.82 -10.19
N GLY A 129 3.51 13.62 -10.99
CA GLY A 129 2.98 14.82 -11.62
C GLY A 129 2.58 15.88 -10.60
N ARG A 130 1.28 16.05 -10.36
CA ARG A 130 0.74 17.06 -9.43
C ARG A 130 0.48 16.52 -8.02
N TYR A 131 0.70 15.23 -7.82
CA TYR A 131 0.48 14.54 -6.56
C TYR A 131 1.81 14.06 -6.01
N ILE A 132 1.86 13.85 -4.69
CA ILE A 132 2.97 13.20 -4.00
C ILE A 132 2.41 11.97 -3.30
N VAL A 133 3.06 10.83 -3.48
CA VAL A 133 2.81 9.63 -2.67
C VAL A 133 3.79 9.66 -1.50
N ASN A 134 3.27 9.96 -0.33
CA ASN A 134 4.06 10.04 0.90
C ASN A 134 4.04 8.71 1.64
N THR A 135 5.13 8.40 2.32
CA THR A 135 5.25 7.23 3.19
C THR A 135 5.50 7.69 4.63
N ILE A 136 4.84 7.05 5.58
CA ILE A 136 5.09 7.19 7.02
C ILE A 136 5.15 5.80 7.64
N TYR A 137 5.80 5.72 8.79
CA TYR A 137 5.93 4.49 9.57
C TYR A 137 5.29 4.73 10.92
N ILE A 138 4.40 3.83 11.34
CA ILE A 138 3.80 3.86 12.67
C ILE A 138 4.42 2.78 13.55
N ASN A 139 4.78 3.18 14.76
CA ASN A 139 5.13 2.28 15.84
C ASN A 139 4.01 2.34 16.87
N ILE A 140 3.53 1.18 17.30
CA ILE A 140 2.48 1.07 18.32
C ILE A 140 3.14 0.54 19.57
N ASN A 141 3.07 1.32 20.64
CA ASN A 141 3.61 0.96 21.95
C ASN A 141 2.46 0.67 22.92
N ASN A 142 2.81 0.03 24.04
CA ASN A 142 1.90 -0.16 25.17
C ASN A 142 0.60 -0.90 24.83
N LEU A 143 0.64 -1.84 23.88
CA LEU A 143 -0.46 -2.77 23.67
C LEU A 143 -0.58 -3.71 24.88
N ASP A 144 -1.81 -4.08 25.24
CA ASP A 144 -2.04 -5.08 26.28
C ASP A 144 -1.34 -6.39 25.89
N LYS A 145 -0.46 -6.90 26.74
CA LYS A 145 0.23 -8.18 26.53
C LYS A 145 -0.73 -9.38 26.46
N LYS A 146 -1.95 -9.24 27.00
CA LYS A 146 -3.03 -10.25 26.93
C LYS A 146 -3.91 -10.10 25.68
N LEU A 147 -3.59 -9.15 24.80
CA LEU A 147 -4.16 -9.07 23.47
C LEU A 147 -4.10 -10.42 22.76
N ASN A 148 -5.25 -10.88 22.28
CA ASN A 148 -5.30 -12.00 21.33
C ASN A 148 -5.23 -11.46 19.90
N GLU A 149 -6.20 -10.62 19.54
CA GLU A 149 -6.36 -10.04 18.22
C GLU A 149 -7.15 -8.73 18.33
N ILE A 150 -6.71 -7.66 17.65
CA ILE A 150 -7.43 -6.39 17.52
C ILE A 150 -7.47 -6.00 16.05
N GLU A 151 -8.59 -5.41 15.64
CA GLU A 151 -8.77 -4.88 14.29
C GLU A 151 -8.83 -3.35 14.33
N LEU A 152 -7.98 -2.71 13.53
CA LEU A 152 -7.83 -1.27 13.42
C LEU A 152 -8.21 -0.85 12.00
N ASN A 153 -9.25 -0.02 11.88
CA ASN A 153 -9.86 0.31 10.60
C ASN A 153 -9.92 1.81 10.34
N ASN A 154 -10.31 2.59 11.35
CA ASN A 154 -10.58 4.01 11.22
C ASN A 154 -9.55 4.83 12.02
N ALA A 155 -8.78 5.64 11.30
CA ALA A 155 -7.77 6.51 11.86
C ALA A 155 -8.25 7.97 11.90
N LYS A 156 -7.93 8.65 12.99
CA LYS A 156 -7.89 10.10 13.07
C LYS A 156 -6.43 10.55 12.91
N VAL A 157 -6.13 11.13 11.78
CA VAL A 157 -4.81 11.64 11.41
C VAL A 157 -4.69 13.09 11.88
N ILE A 158 -3.55 13.44 12.47
CA ILE A 158 -3.23 14.78 12.99
C ILE A 158 -2.05 15.32 12.20
N PHE A 159 -2.19 16.53 11.68
CA PHE A 159 -1.16 17.23 10.93
C PHE A 159 -0.40 18.24 11.80
N ASP A 160 0.81 18.63 11.37
CA ASP A 160 1.66 19.61 12.04
C ASP A 160 1.06 21.02 12.12
N ASP A 161 0.13 21.37 11.24
CA ASP A 161 -0.67 22.60 11.30
C ASP A 161 -1.85 22.52 12.29
N GLY A 162 -2.01 21.40 12.99
CA GLY A 162 -3.10 21.13 13.93
C GLY A 162 -4.42 20.68 13.28
N SER A 163 -4.49 20.63 11.94
CA SER A 163 -5.66 20.08 11.25
C SER A 163 -5.77 18.56 11.45
N THR A 164 -6.98 18.02 11.31
CA THR A 164 -7.23 16.58 11.48
C THR A 164 -8.04 16.00 10.33
N LEU A 165 -7.80 14.72 10.03
CA LEU A 165 -8.53 13.97 9.01
C LEU A 165 -9.00 12.63 9.59
N ASP A 166 -10.31 12.42 9.62
CA ASP A 166 -10.89 11.10 9.81
C ASP A 166 -10.86 10.31 8.50
N THR A 167 -10.26 9.13 8.51
CA THR A 167 -10.19 8.27 7.33
C THR A 167 -10.22 6.80 7.72
N ASN A 168 -10.84 5.99 6.87
CA ASN A 168 -10.70 4.54 6.96
C ASN A 168 -9.44 4.13 6.18
N ILE A 169 -8.51 3.43 6.83
CA ILE A 169 -7.24 2.99 6.23
C ILE A 169 -7.26 1.52 5.77
N GLY A 170 -8.43 0.87 5.83
CA GLY A 170 -8.61 -0.52 5.47
C GLY A 170 -8.87 -1.37 6.70
N ARG A 171 -8.24 -2.55 6.77
CA ARG A 171 -8.30 -3.51 7.87
C ARG A 171 -6.88 -3.93 8.29
N ILE A 172 -6.47 -3.50 9.47
CA ILE A 172 -5.18 -3.86 10.07
C ILE A 172 -5.47 -4.74 11.29
N ILE A 173 -5.12 -6.01 11.20
CA ILE A 173 -5.32 -6.96 12.29
C ILE A 173 -4.00 -7.18 13.00
N LEU A 174 -3.92 -6.76 14.25
CA LEU A 174 -2.77 -7.03 15.10
C LEU A 174 -3.08 -8.25 15.95
N TYR A 175 -2.17 -9.21 15.96
CA TYR A 175 -2.35 -10.43 16.73
C TYR A 175 -1.10 -10.75 17.53
N ARG A 176 -1.28 -11.43 18.64
CA ARG A 176 -0.14 -11.94 19.41
C ARG A 176 0.49 -13.13 18.70
N GLY A 177 1.78 -13.03 18.40
CA GLY A 177 2.58 -14.16 17.94
C GLY A 177 2.59 -15.26 19.00
N THR A 178 2.20 -16.47 18.62
CA THR A 178 2.38 -17.67 19.46
C THR A 178 3.60 -18.42 18.94
N ASN A 179 4.60 -18.70 19.78
CA ASN A 179 5.79 -19.50 19.43
C ASN A 179 5.48 -20.98 19.10
N ASN A 180 4.22 -21.32 18.85
CA ASN A 180 3.75 -22.68 18.56
C ASN A 180 4.36 -23.27 17.28
N HIS A 181 4.90 -22.44 16.38
CA HIS A 181 5.58 -22.89 15.16
C HIS A 181 6.73 -23.86 15.47
N GLU A 182 7.60 -23.52 16.41
CA GLU A 182 8.80 -24.32 16.70
C GLU A 182 8.49 -25.68 17.33
N TYR A 183 7.30 -25.85 17.92
CA TYR A 183 6.92 -27.09 18.59
C TYR A 183 6.40 -28.17 17.64
N ILE A 184 5.88 -27.79 16.46
CA ILE A 184 5.23 -28.71 15.53
C ILE A 184 5.96 -28.84 14.19
N VAL A 185 6.67 -27.80 13.76
CA VAL A 185 7.39 -27.76 12.50
C VAL A 185 8.85 -27.30 12.69
N GLU A 186 9.72 -27.78 11.81
CA GLU A 186 11.08 -27.29 11.59
C GLU A 186 11.10 -26.62 10.21
N HIS A 187 11.53 -25.37 10.14
CA HIS A 187 11.67 -24.67 8.86
C HIS A 187 12.81 -25.28 8.04
N ILE A 188 12.54 -25.59 6.76
CA ILE A 188 13.55 -26.13 5.83
C ILE A 188 13.96 -25.04 4.84
N SER A 189 12.98 -24.46 4.16
CA SER A 189 13.20 -23.49 3.10
C SER A 189 11.98 -22.60 2.92
N SER A 190 12.22 -21.39 2.41
CA SER A 190 11.17 -20.54 1.86
C SER A 190 11.70 -19.81 0.64
N SER A 191 10.82 -19.57 -0.32
CA SER A 191 11.11 -18.78 -1.51
C SER A 191 9.95 -17.85 -1.82
N GLY A 192 10.26 -16.74 -2.49
CA GLY A 192 9.30 -15.77 -3.00
C GLY A 192 9.80 -15.19 -4.31
N CYS A 193 8.89 -14.94 -5.23
CA CYS A 193 9.16 -14.42 -6.56
C CYS A 193 8.40 -13.11 -6.78
N SER A 194 8.91 -12.27 -7.68
CA SER A 194 8.27 -11.01 -8.07
C SER A 194 6.96 -11.19 -8.86
N ASP A 195 6.65 -12.40 -9.29
CA ASP A 195 5.37 -12.74 -9.94
C ASP A 195 4.25 -13.07 -8.92
N GLY A 196 4.51 -12.84 -7.63
CA GLY A 196 3.59 -13.08 -6.53
C GLY A 196 3.56 -14.52 -6.03
N THR A 197 4.38 -15.43 -6.58
CA THR A 197 4.49 -16.80 -6.07
C THR A 197 5.38 -16.89 -4.84
N SER A 198 4.97 -17.70 -3.87
CA SER A 198 5.78 -18.07 -2.71
C SER A 198 5.62 -19.56 -2.40
N SER A 199 6.68 -20.14 -1.85
CA SER A 199 6.61 -21.48 -1.26
C SER A 199 7.36 -21.54 0.06
N SER A 200 6.89 -22.40 0.95
CA SER A 200 7.57 -22.73 2.20
C SER A 200 7.50 -24.23 2.42
N ASP A 201 8.65 -24.84 2.67
CA ASP A 201 8.75 -26.24 3.08
C ASP A 201 9.09 -26.33 4.56
N GLN A 202 8.29 -27.11 5.28
CA GLN A 202 8.43 -27.29 6.72
C GLN A 202 8.44 -28.78 7.05
N ARG A 203 9.39 -29.26 7.85
CA ARG A 203 9.42 -30.65 8.33
C ARG A 203 8.55 -30.78 9.56
N LEU A 204 7.64 -31.74 9.56
CA LEU A 204 6.77 -32.01 10.71
C LEU A 204 7.52 -32.75 11.81
N LYS A 205 7.36 -32.30 13.06
CA LYS A 205 7.94 -32.95 14.25
C LYS A 205 7.03 -34.03 14.84
N LYS A 206 5.76 -34.07 14.43
CA LYS A 206 4.72 -35.01 14.90
C LYS A 206 3.73 -35.31 13.79
N ASP A 207 2.99 -36.41 13.96
CA ASP A 207 1.82 -36.71 13.13
C ASP A 207 0.73 -35.66 13.38
N ILE A 208 0.11 -35.18 12.30
CA ILE A 208 -0.98 -34.21 12.35
C ILE A 208 -2.10 -34.55 11.38
N LYS A 209 -3.30 -34.09 11.70
CA LYS A 209 -4.46 -34.03 10.81
C LYS A 209 -4.83 -32.57 10.56
N LEU A 210 -4.82 -32.15 9.31
CA LEU A 210 -5.24 -30.79 8.94
C LEU A 210 -6.75 -30.64 9.11
N LEU A 211 -7.18 -29.48 9.60
CA LEU A 211 -8.58 -29.18 9.88
C LEU A 211 -9.13 -28.18 8.87
N ASN A 212 -8.61 -26.96 8.84
CA ASN A 212 -9.02 -25.90 7.93
C ASN A 212 -7.99 -24.77 7.91
N VAL A 213 -8.17 -23.83 6.97
CA VAL A 213 -7.45 -22.56 6.92
C VAL A 213 -8.44 -21.43 7.17
N GLU A 214 -8.14 -20.55 8.11
CA GLU A 214 -8.98 -19.38 8.42
C GLU A 214 -8.15 -18.12 8.59
N SER A 215 -8.72 -16.98 8.19
CA SER A 215 -8.20 -15.65 8.52
C SER A 215 -9.36 -14.66 8.52
N PRO A 216 -9.31 -13.59 9.35
CA PRO A 216 -10.35 -12.56 9.33
C PRO A 216 -10.43 -11.79 8.00
N LEU A 217 -9.37 -11.80 7.18
CA LEU A 217 -9.32 -11.20 5.84
C LEU A 217 -9.59 -12.20 4.72
N LEU A 218 -9.58 -13.50 5.01
CA LEU A 218 -9.72 -14.55 4.00
C LEU A 218 -11.00 -14.41 3.19
N TYR A 219 -12.12 -14.08 3.82
CA TYR A 219 -13.40 -13.92 3.14
C TYR A 219 -13.37 -12.82 2.07
N ASP A 220 -12.75 -11.68 2.40
CA ASP A 220 -12.66 -10.51 1.52
C ASP A 220 -11.62 -10.71 0.41
N LEU A 221 -10.58 -11.51 0.68
CA LEU A 221 -9.40 -11.63 -0.18
C LEU A 221 -9.25 -12.98 -0.89
N LYS A 222 -10.19 -13.93 -0.71
CA LYS A 222 -10.10 -15.29 -1.29
C LYS A 222 -9.90 -15.31 -2.81
N ASP A 223 -10.32 -14.26 -3.52
CA ASP A 223 -10.20 -14.16 -4.98
C ASP A 223 -8.88 -13.50 -5.43
N TYR A 224 -8.07 -13.03 -4.49
CA TYR A 224 -6.84 -12.27 -4.71
C TYR A 224 -5.60 -13.15 -4.64
N PHE A 225 -5.72 -14.38 -4.14
CA PHE A 225 -4.62 -15.31 -4.10
C PHE A 225 -5.08 -16.75 -4.36
N ASP A 226 -4.11 -17.60 -4.64
CA ASP A 226 -4.24 -19.06 -4.59
C ASP A 226 -3.38 -19.56 -3.42
N LEU A 227 -3.84 -20.62 -2.75
CA LEU A 227 -3.13 -21.24 -1.63
C LEU A 227 -3.35 -22.76 -1.69
N SER A 228 -2.26 -23.52 -1.64
CA SER A 228 -2.30 -24.98 -1.55
C SER A 228 -1.34 -25.50 -0.50
N ILE A 229 -1.68 -26.65 0.04
CA ILE A 229 -0.85 -27.42 0.97
C ILE A 229 -0.54 -28.75 0.26
N GLY A 230 0.70 -28.89 -0.18
CA GLY A 230 1.08 -29.83 -1.23
C GLY A 230 0.26 -29.58 -2.50
N ASN A 231 -0.42 -30.63 -2.96
CA ASN A 231 -1.26 -30.60 -4.16
C ASN A 231 -2.75 -30.34 -3.86
N ILE A 232 -3.11 -29.97 -2.62
CA ILE A 232 -4.50 -29.81 -2.18
C ILE A 232 -4.79 -28.32 -2.00
N ASP A 233 -5.86 -27.82 -2.63
CA ASP A 233 -6.36 -26.46 -2.41
C ASP A 233 -6.77 -26.29 -0.94
N TYR A 234 -6.43 -25.15 -0.32
CA TYR A 234 -6.70 -24.90 1.10
C TYR A 234 -8.17 -25.10 1.51
N LYS A 235 -9.13 -24.98 0.59
CA LYS A 235 -10.56 -25.19 0.84
C LYS A 235 -10.91 -26.65 1.09
N ASP A 236 -10.11 -27.57 0.54
CA ASP A 236 -10.36 -29.01 0.54
C ASP A 236 -9.41 -29.79 1.48
N ILE A 237 -8.59 -29.11 2.27
CA ILE A 237 -7.55 -29.75 3.11
C ILE A 237 -8.08 -30.53 4.32
N SER A 238 -9.34 -30.34 4.70
CA SER A 238 -9.92 -30.92 5.91
C SER A 238 -9.81 -32.43 5.93
N GLY A 239 -9.18 -32.97 6.97
CA GLY A 239 -9.02 -34.41 7.19
C GLY A 239 -7.73 -34.99 6.61
N THR A 240 -6.95 -34.21 5.85
CA THR A 240 -5.65 -34.65 5.34
C THR A 240 -4.70 -34.98 6.48
N LYS A 241 -4.06 -36.15 6.43
CA LYS A 241 -3.11 -36.61 7.45
C LYS A 241 -1.69 -36.51 6.96
N TYR A 242 -0.79 -36.05 7.82
CA TYR A 242 0.64 -36.05 7.60
C TYR A 242 1.34 -36.79 8.73
N GLU A 243 2.32 -37.60 8.37
CA GLU A 243 3.18 -38.30 9.31
C GLU A 243 4.34 -37.39 9.74
N LYS A 244 4.89 -37.67 10.92
CA LYS A 244 6.15 -37.11 11.40
C LYS A 244 7.25 -37.24 10.35
N ASP A 245 8.16 -36.27 10.34
CA ASP A 245 9.34 -36.15 9.47
C ASP A 245 9.00 -35.93 7.98
N LYS A 246 7.71 -35.94 7.60
CA LYS A 246 7.26 -35.53 6.26
C LYS A 246 7.36 -34.01 6.09
N ILE A 247 7.47 -33.61 4.83
CA ILE A 247 7.49 -32.21 4.43
C ILE A 247 6.04 -31.75 4.22
N LEU A 248 5.69 -30.67 4.91
CA LEU A 248 4.50 -29.87 4.66
C LEU A 248 4.92 -28.72 3.74
N SER A 249 4.62 -28.87 2.44
CA SER A 249 4.86 -27.84 1.44
C SER A 249 3.65 -26.92 1.36
N ILE A 250 3.87 -25.62 1.52
CA ILE A 250 2.82 -24.61 1.41
C ILE A 250 3.16 -23.74 0.21
N HIS A 251 2.24 -23.64 -0.75
CA HIS A 251 2.40 -22.82 -1.94
C HIS A 251 1.33 -21.74 -1.97
N SER A 252 1.74 -20.50 -2.21
CA SER A 252 0.81 -19.40 -2.40
C SER A 252 1.15 -18.60 -3.65
N LYS A 253 0.14 -17.96 -4.21
CA LYS A 253 0.32 -17.02 -5.32
C LYS A 253 -0.63 -15.85 -5.15
N PHE A 254 -0.10 -14.65 -4.93
CA PHE A 254 -0.90 -13.44 -5.07
C PHE A 254 -1.21 -13.23 -6.57
N LYS A 255 -2.49 -13.09 -6.90
CA LYS A 255 -2.96 -12.94 -8.27
C LYS A 255 -2.66 -11.54 -8.75
N ILE A 256 -2.47 -11.41 -10.06
CA ILE A 256 -2.31 -10.10 -10.70
C ILE A 256 -3.57 -9.26 -10.41
N PRO A 257 -3.42 -8.06 -9.81
CA PRO A 257 -4.54 -7.17 -9.54
C PRO A 257 -5.35 -6.89 -10.80
N LYS A 258 -6.69 -6.97 -10.70
CA LYS A 258 -7.61 -6.76 -11.83
C LYS A 258 -8.10 -5.32 -11.93
N SER A 259 -7.93 -4.53 -10.87
CA SER A 259 -8.32 -3.14 -10.82
C SER A 259 -7.25 -2.27 -10.15
N ILE A 260 -7.29 -0.96 -10.43
CA ILE A 260 -6.35 0.00 -9.82
C ILE A 260 -6.51 0.09 -8.29
N LEU A 261 -7.70 -0.20 -7.77
CA LEU A 261 -7.94 -0.23 -6.33
C LEU A 261 -7.18 -1.39 -5.69
N GLU A 262 -7.19 -2.54 -6.35
CA GLU A 262 -6.43 -3.71 -5.93
C GLU A 262 -4.93 -3.44 -6.06
N GLU A 263 -4.49 -2.90 -7.20
CA GLU A 263 -3.08 -2.61 -7.46
C GLU A 263 -2.48 -1.67 -6.42
N TYR A 264 -3.22 -0.64 -5.99
CA TYR A 264 -2.77 0.40 -5.05
C TYR A 264 -3.30 0.21 -3.62
N SER A 265 -3.53 -1.04 -3.22
CA SER A 265 -3.79 -1.41 -1.83
C SER A 265 -2.70 -2.34 -1.33
N PHE A 266 -2.42 -2.31 -0.03
CA PHE A 266 -1.49 -3.23 0.61
C PHE A 266 -2.25 -4.49 1.03
N TYR A 267 -1.65 -5.66 0.74
CA TYR A 267 -2.11 -6.94 1.25
C TYR A 267 -0.94 -7.63 1.91
N ASP A 268 -1.14 -8.14 3.12
CA ASP A 268 -0.15 -8.96 3.82
C ASP A 268 -0.89 -9.81 4.84
N ILE A 269 -1.36 -10.98 4.42
CA ILE A 269 -2.23 -11.82 5.26
C ILE A 269 -1.49 -13.04 5.76
N HIS A 270 -1.82 -13.45 6.99
CA HIS A 270 -1.18 -14.59 7.63
C HIS A 270 -2.18 -15.67 8.09
N PRO A 271 -2.89 -16.37 7.18
CA PRO A 271 -3.93 -17.32 7.55
C PRO A 271 -3.46 -18.40 8.54
N LYS A 272 -4.34 -18.77 9.47
CA LYS A 272 -4.14 -19.84 10.44
C LYS A 272 -4.50 -21.17 9.78
N LEU A 273 -3.51 -22.05 9.60
CA LEU A 273 -3.70 -23.46 9.24
C LEU A 273 -3.87 -24.26 10.53
N TYR A 274 -5.11 -24.65 10.83
CA TYR A 274 -5.42 -25.45 12.01
C TYR A 274 -5.15 -26.92 11.77
N TYR A 275 -4.66 -27.58 12.82
CA TYR A 275 -4.37 -29.01 12.82
C TYR A 275 -4.74 -29.63 14.18
N GLU A 276 -4.88 -30.95 14.18
CA GLU A 276 -5.07 -31.80 15.35
C GLU A 276 -3.85 -32.75 15.45
N ASP A 277 -3.22 -32.81 16.62
CA ASP A 277 -2.11 -33.74 16.87
C ASP A 277 -2.60 -35.16 17.22
N SER A 278 -1.68 -36.11 17.34
CA SER A 278 -1.99 -37.51 17.70
C SER A 278 -2.66 -37.70 19.08
N ASN A 279 -2.62 -36.69 19.95
CA ASN A 279 -3.30 -36.70 21.26
C ASN A 279 -4.68 -36.02 21.21
N GLY A 280 -5.11 -35.54 20.05
CA GLY A 280 -6.37 -34.79 19.88
C GLY A 280 -6.28 -33.31 20.24
N ASN A 281 -5.08 -32.77 20.49
CA ASN A 281 -4.91 -31.34 20.76
C ASN A 281 -5.01 -30.55 19.46
N LYS A 282 -5.84 -29.50 19.48
CA LYS A 282 -5.99 -28.58 18.35
C LYS A 282 -5.08 -27.37 18.51
N SER A 283 -4.40 -27.00 17.43
CA SER A 283 -3.55 -25.81 17.38
C SER A 283 -3.49 -25.32 15.94
N TYR A 284 -2.69 -24.29 15.67
CA TYR A 284 -2.48 -23.76 14.33
C TYR A 284 -1.03 -23.34 14.10
N ILE A 285 -0.66 -23.30 12.82
CA ILE A 285 0.49 -22.56 12.32
C ILE A 285 -0.01 -21.42 11.43
N ARG A 286 0.73 -20.32 11.34
CA ARG A 286 0.42 -19.24 10.38
C ARG A 286 1.12 -19.44 9.06
N ILE A 287 0.45 -19.13 7.96
CA ILE A 287 1.00 -19.16 6.62
C ILE A 287 1.50 -17.76 6.29
N TYR A 288 2.78 -17.62 5.98
CA TYR A 288 3.40 -16.34 5.63
C TYR A 288 3.54 -16.17 4.12
N ASN A 289 3.98 -14.98 3.69
CA ASN A 289 4.29 -14.64 2.29
C ASN A 289 3.08 -14.64 1.34
N ILE A 290 1.89 -14.28 1.86
CA ILE A 290 0.73 -13.94 1.02
C ILE A 290 0.58 -12.42 1.05
N ASN A 291 1.38 -11.75 0.23
CA ASN A 291 1.46 -10.29 0.25
C ASN A 291 1.52 -9.65 -1.14
N HIS A 292 1.16 -8.37 -1.17
CA HIS A 292 1.30 -7.45 -2.29
C HIS A 292 1.51 -6.04 -1.74
N THR A 293 2.64 -5.45 -2.11
CA THR A 293 3.01 -4.09 -1.74
C THR A 293 3.03 -3.22 -2.98
N PRO A 294 2.29 -2.10 -3.04
CA PRO A 294 2.34 -1.20 -4.19
C PRO A 294 3.64 -0.37 -4.19
N TYR A 295 4.46 -0.52 -5.24
CA TYR A 295 5.74 0.20 -5.40
C TYR A 295 5.84 1.06 -6.68
N ASN A 296 5.04 0.78 -7.72
CA ASN A 296 5.12 1.49 -9.00
C ASN A 296 3.99 2.52 -9.16
N PHE A 297 4.17 3.70 -8.56
CA PHE A 297 3.23 4.79 -8.71
C PHE A 297 3.56 5.66 -9.93
N ASP A 298 2.59 5.83 -10.83
CA ASP A 298 2.68 6.79 -11.92
C ASP A 298 1.46 7.74 -11.92
N LEU A 299 1.55 8.83 -12.68
CA LEU A 299 0.47 9.82 -12.74
C LEU A 299 -0.86 9.21 -13.22
N LYS A 300 -0.81 8.25 -14.16
CA LYS A 300 -2.00 7.63 -14.75
C LYS A 300 -2.70 6.71 -13.75
N GLY A 301 -1.94 5.91 -13.03
CA GLY A 301 -2.39 5.01 -11.98
C GLY A 301 -2.95 5.81 -10.80
N ILE A 302 -2.25 6.85 -10.34
CA ILE A 302 -2.75 7.75 -9.29
C ILE A 302 -4.07 8.40 -9.73
N PHE A 303 -4.15 8.91 -10.96
CA PHE A 303 -5.39 9.51 -11.45
C PHE A 303 -6.55 8.50 -11.51
N LYS A 304 -6.30 7.29 -12.02
CA LYS A 304 -7.30 6.20 -12.04
C LYS A 304 -7.73 5.81 -10.63
N TYR A 305 -6.79 5.73 -9.69
CA TYR A 305 -7.04 5.40 -8.29
C TYR A 305 -7.92 6.45 -7.62
N LEU A 306 -7.54 7.73 -7.72
CA LEU A 306 -8.29 8.85 -7.14
C LEU A 306 -9.70 8.95 -7.75
N LYS A 307 -9.85 8.73 -9.06
CA LYS A 307 -11.15 8.64 -9.71
C LYS A 307 -11.98 7.45 -9.20
N ALA A 308 -11.38 6.27 -9.06
CA ALA A 308 -12.05 5.09 -8.51
C ALA A 308 -12.47 5.27 -7.05
N ARG A 309 -11.72 6.07 -6.29
CA ARG A 309 -12.05 6.50 -4.92
C ARG A 309 -13.09 7.63 -4.87
N SER A 310 -13.52 8.17 -6.02
CA SER A 310 -14.50 9.27 -6.14
C SER A 310 -14.08 10.55 -5.40
N VAL A 311 -12.80 10.89 -5.45
CA VAL A 311 -12.24 12.08 -4.76
C VAL A 311 -11.73 13.16 -5.71
N ILE A 312 -11.76 12.88 -7.03
CA ILE A 312 -11.53 13.80 -8.14
C ILE A 312 -12.46 13.49 -9.31
#